data_AF-A0A0K2B6U6-F1
#
_entry.id   AF-A0A0K2B6U6-F1
#
_cell.length_a   1.000
_cell.length_b   1.000
_cell.length_c   1.000
_cell.angle_alpha   90.00
_cell.angle_beta   90.00
_cell.angle_gamma   90.00
#
_symmetry.space_group_name_H-M   'P 1'
#
loop_
_entity.id
_entity.type
_entity.pdbx_description
1 polymer ?
#
loop_
_entity_poly.entity_id
_entity_poly.type
_entity_poly.pdbx_seq_one_letter_code
_entity_poly.pdbx_strand_id
1 'polypeptide(L)'
;MDDPLRFLQDRLNDDETFMRAAIRLRESGAIVTSTEATEGAFALAEVVRNDPDTAAALTLFTGTGTRAPGEAERVLVEVEAKRRMLARHTPHSMGQCTECEAPHWGVLVCNHCQRAWPCPDVRDVAASYTDHHDFPTELRP
;
A
#
# COMPACT_ATOMS: atom_id res chain seq x y z
N MET A 1 18.49 6.90 7.64
CA MET A 1 17.18 7.09 8.30
C MET A 1 16.19 7.13 7.16
N ASP A 2 15.51 6.02 6.92
CA ASP A 2 14.59 5.90 5.80
C ASP A 2 13.34 6.72 6.08
N ASP A 3 12.94 7.52 5.10
CA ASP A 3 11.79 8.42 5.21
C ASP A 3 10.50 7.59 5.37
N PRO A 4 9.80 7.66 6.51
CA PRO A 4 8.58 6.91 6.74
C PRO A 4 7.48 7.20 5.70
N LEU A 5 7.44 8.43 5.15
CA LEU A 5 6.49 8.75 4.07
C LEU A 5 6.85 8.01 2.78
N ARG A 6 8.13 7.92 2.46
CA ARG A 6 8.58 7.21 1.26
C ARG A 6 8.22 5.74 1.33
N PHE A 7 8.46 5.08 2.46
CA PHE A 7 8.02 3.68 2.67
C PHE A 7 6.53 3.49 2.40
N LEU A 8 5.67 4.35 2.99
CA LEU A 8 4.22 4.24 2.81
C LEU A 8 3.78 4.56 1.37
N GLN A 9 4.42 5.53 0.72
CA GLN A 9 4.16 5.84 -0.69
C GLN A 9 4.52 4.68 -1.60
N ASP A 10 5.68 4.07 -1.38
CA ASP A 10 6.13 2.91 -2.15
C ASP A 10 5.16 1.73 -1.99
N ARG A 11 4.75 1.40 -0.76
CA ARG A 11 3.76 0.34 -0.51
C ARG A 11 2.39 0.61 -1.13
N LEU A 12 1.91 1.85 -1.09
CA LEU A 12 0.66 2.23 -1.75
C LEU A 12 0.77 2.16 -3.29
N ASN A 13 1.95 2.42 -3.86
CA ASN A 13 2.21 2.25 -5.29
C ASN A 13 2.24 0.76 -5.69
N ASP A 14 2.82 -0.09 -4.85
CA ASP A 14 2.83 -1.54 -5.03
C ASP A 14 1.39 -2.09 -5.01
N ASP A 15 0.58 -1.68 -4.03
CA ASP A 15 -0.84 -2.06 -3.91
C ASP A 15 -1.65 -1.62 -5.14
N GLU A 16 -1.46 -0.39 -5.62
CA GLU A 16 -2.12 0.10 -6.84
C GLU A 16 -1.72 -0.74 -8.05
N THR A 17 -0.43 -0.96 -8.24
CA THR A 17 0.12 -1.71 -9.38
C THR A 17 -0.46 -3.12 -9.40
N PHE A 18 -0.47 -3.78 -8.24
CA PHE A 18 -1.05 -5.10 -8.06
C PHE A 18 -2.55 -5.13 -8.39
N MET A 19 -3.34 -4.22 -7.84
CA MET A 19 -4.80 -4.21 -8.05
C MET A 19 -5.17 -3.86 -9.50
N ARG A 20 -4.41 -2.99 -10.17
CA ARG A 20 -4.58 -2.73 -11.60
C ARG A 20 -4.23 -3.94 -12.46
N ALA A 21 -3.19 -4.70 -12.11
CA ALA A 21 -2.89 -5.96 -12.78
C ALA A 21 -4.03 -6.99 -12.59
N ALA A 22 -4.58 -7.10 -11.39
CA ALA A 22 -5.73 -7.96 -11.10
C ALA A 22 -6.97 -7.61 -11.93
N ILE A 23 -7.30 -6.32 -12.07
CA ILE A 23 -8.41 -5.85 -12.93
C ILE A 23 -8.15 -6.22 -14.40
N ARG A 24 -6.94 -5.97 -14.92
CA ARG A 24 -6.58 -6.31 -16.30
C ARG A 24 -6.71 -7.82 -16.58
N LEU A 25 -6.28 -8.66 -15.64
CA LEU A 25 -6.40 -10.13 -15.75
C LEU A 25 -7.86 -10.60 -15.75
N ARG A 26 -8.72 -9.94 -14.96
CA ARG A 26 -10.16 -10.20 -14.97
C ARG A 26 -10.79 -9.78 -16.29
N GLU A 27 -10.48 -8.57 -16.75
CA GLU A 27 -11.03 -8.00 -18.00
C GLU A 27 -10.56 -8.73 -19.25
N SER A 28 -9.36 -9.32 -19.23
CA SER A 28 -8.87 -10.18 -20.32
C SER A 28 -9.56 -11.54 -20.38
N GLY A 29 -10.40 -11.88 -19.39
CA GLY A 29 -11.04 -13.20 -19.28
C GLY A 29 -10.08 -14.32 -18.89
N ALA A 30 -8.85 -14.00 -18.48
CA ALA A 30 -7.84 -14.98 -18.05
C ALA A 30 -8.13 -15.59 -16.68
N ILE A 31 -9.10 -15.04 -15.92
CA ILE A 31 -9.64 -15.69 -14.72
C ILE A 31 -10.54 -16.83 -15.16
N VAL A 32 -9.91 -17.94 -15.53
CA VAL A 32 -10.57 -19.21 -15.81
C VAL A 32 -11.09 -19.76 -14.48
N THR A 33 -12.40 -19.64 -14.27
CA THR A 33 -13.12 -20.51 -13.34
C THR A 33 -13.13 -21.91 -13.95
N SER A 34 -12.10 -22.73 -13.70
CA SER A 34 -12.23 -24.17 -13.96
C SER A 34 -11.42 -25.00 -12.98
N THR A 35 -12.03 -26.09 -12.57
CA THR A 35 -11.42 -27.22 -11.86
C THR A 35 -10.47 -28.05 -12.77
N GLU A 36 -10.17 -27.57 -13.98
CA GLU A 36 -9.27 -28.21 -14.94
C GLU A 36 -8.20 -27.20 -15.38
N ALA A 37 -7.17 -27.09 -14.54
CA ALA A 37 -6.18 -26.01 -14.49
C ALA A 37 -5.18 -25.92 -15.67
N THR A 38 -5.36 -26.68 -16.76
CA THR A 38 -4.36 -26.74 -17.84
C THR A 38 -4.43 -25.60 -18.85
N GLU A 39 -5.62 -25.07 -19.17
CA GLU A 39 -5.74 -23.97 -20.15
C GLU A 39 -5.50 -22.58 -19.54
N GLY A 40 -5.93 -22.37 -18.28
CA GLY A 40 -5.65 -21.13 -17.53
C GLY A 40 -4.15 -20.90 -17.29
N ALA A 41 -3.37 -21.98 -17.12
CA ALA A 41 -1.93 -21.90 -16.90
C ALA A 41 -1.16 -21.40 -18.14
N PHE A 42 -1.61 -21.71 -19.36
CA PHE A 42 -0.97 -21.22 -20.58
C PHE A 42 -1.28 -19.75 -20.84
N ALA A 43 -2.52 -19.29 -20.57
CA ALA A 43 -2.86 -17.87 -20.64
C ALA A 43 -2.08 -17.05 -19.60
N LEU A 44 -1.95 -17.57 -18.36
CA LEU A 44 -1.08 -17.00 -17.34
C LEU A 44 0.38 -16.91 -17.82
N ALA A 45 0.92 -17.99 -18.41
CA ALA A 45 2.31 -18.06 -18.85
C ALA A 45 2.61 -17.15 -20.06
N GLU A 46 1.61 -16.75 -20.84
CA GLU A 46 1.76 -15.78 -21.93
C GLU A 46 1.68 -14.34 -21.41
N VAL A 47 0.79 -14.06 -20.45
CA VAL A 47 0.71 -12.77 -19.78
C VAL A 47 1.97 -12.49 -18.94
N VAL A 48 2.44 -13.47 -18.16
CA VAL A 48 3.70 -13.40 -17.39
C VAL A 48 4.92 -13.18 -18.29
N ARG A 49 4.90 -13.76 -19.49
CA ARG A 49 6.01 -13.64 -20.43
C ARG A 49 6.05 -12.27 -21.12
N ASN A 50 4.90 -11.62 -21.27
CA ASN A 50 4.79 -10.28 -21.83
C ASN A 50 4.89 -9.17 -20.77
N ASP A 51 4.60 -9.48 -19.51
CA ASP A 51 4.66 -8.57 -18.36
C ASP A 51 5.11 -9.35 -17.10
N PRO A 52 6.41 -9.36 -16.77
CA PRO A 52 6.94 -10.12 -15.63
C PRO A 52 6.40 -9.63 -14.28
N ASP A 53 5.94 -8.39 -14.18
CA ASP A 53 5.33 -7.85 -12.95
C ASP A 53 3.94 -8.48 -12.72
N THR A 54 3.30 -8.98 -13.79
CA THR A 54 2.04 -9.72 -13.69
C THR A 54 2.22 -11.11 -13.05
N ALA A 55 3.43 -11.69 -13.08
CA ALA A 55 3.72 -12.97 -12.41
C ALA A 55 3.66 -12.87 -10.89
N ALA A 56 4.18 -11.76 -10.36
CA ALA A 56 4.06 -11.43 -8.95
C ALA A 56 2.58 -11.20 -8.58
N ALA A 57 1.84 -10.53 -9.45
CA ALA A 57 0.41 -10.30 -9.26
C ALA A 57 -0.41 -11.60 -9.22
N LEU A 58 -0.10 -12.57 -10.08
CA LEU A 58 -0.79 -13.88 -10.14
C LEU A 58 -0.48 -14.79 -8.95
N THR A 59 0.78 -14.81 -8.50
CA THR A 59 1.21 -15.61 -7.34
C THR A 59 0.52 -15.15 -6.05
N LEU A 60 0.38 -13.83 -5.89
CA LEU A 60 -0.35 -13.24 -4.78
C LEU A 60 -1.86 -13.40 -4.95
N PHE A 61 -2.45 -13.20 -6.15
CA PHE A 61 -3.89 -13.38 -6.40
C PHE A 61 -4.37 -14.81 -6.11
N THR A 62 -3.57 -15.82 -6.46
CA THR A 62 -3.85 -17.23 -6.15
C THR A 62 -3.62 -17.58 -4.68
N GLY A 63 -2.74 -16.85 -3.97
CA GLY A 63 -2.46 -17.03 -2.55
C GLY A 63 -3.37 -16.26 -1.58
N THR A 64 -3.86 -15.07 -1.97
CA THR A 64 -4.63 -14.15 -1.11
C THR A 64 -6.14 -14.22 -1.33
N GLY A 65 -6.58 -14.85 -2.43
CA GLY A 65 -8.00 -15.15 -2.64
C GLY A 65 -8.89 -13.91 -2.64
N THR A 66 -8.55 -12.90 -3.44
CA THR A 66 -9.53 -11.89 -3.88
C THR A 66 -10.65 -12.64 -4.60
N ARG A 67 -11.73 -12.90 -3.86
CA ARG A 67 -12.77 -13.89 -4.17
C ARG A 67 -14.05 -13.25 -4.67
N ALA A 68 -14.16 -11.92 -4.64
CA ALA A 68 -15.37 -11.23 -5.11
C ALA A 68 -15.08 -10.18 -6.19
N PRO A 69 -15.90 -10.13 -7.26
CA PRO A 69 -15.92 -9.00 -8.19
C PRO A 69 -16.06 -7.68 -7.41
N GLY A 70 -15.22 -6.68 -7.74
CA GLY A 70 -15.25 -5.35 -7.10
C GLY A 70 -14.26 -5.14 -5.95
N GLU A 71 -13.59 -6.17 -5.44
CA GLU A 71 -12.62 -6.01 -4.34
C GLU A 71 -11.39 -5.20 -4.74
N ALA A 72 -10.86 -5.42 -5.95
CA ALA A 72 -9.70 -4.68 -6.45
C ALA A 72 -10.02 -3.18 -6.59
N GLU A 73 -11.20 -2.85 -7.10
CA GLU A 73 -11.69 -1.47 -7.20
C GLU A 73 -11.85 -0.82 -5.84
N ARG A 74 -12.41 -1.55 -4.86
CA ARG A 74 -12.51 -1.06 -3.48
C ARG A 74 -11.14 -0.73 -2.90
N VAL A 75 -10.15 -1.62 -3.09
CA VAL A 75 -8.78 -1.38 -2.62
C VAL A 75 -8.17 -0.17 -3.33
N LEU A 76 -8.38 0.02 -4.64
CA LEU A 76 -7.90 1.23 -5.33
C LEU A 76 -8.51 2.51 -4.75
N VAL A 77 -9.78 2.50 -4.36
CA VAL A 77 -10.42 3.64 -3.66
C VAL A 77 -9.77 3.87 -2.29
N GLU A 78 -9.47 2.81 -1.55
CA GLU A 78 -8.79 2.88 -0.25
C GLU A 78 -7.36 3.42 -0.39
N VAL A 79 -6.58 2.95 -1.36
CA VAL A 79 -5.23 3.43 -1.68
C VAL A 79 -5.25 4.93 -1.94
N GLU A 80 -6.18 5.38 -2.78
CA GLU A 80 -6.32 6.80 -3.14
C GLU A 80 -6.75 7.65 -1.93
N ALA A 81 -7.60 7.12 -1.05
CA ALA A 81 -7.93 7.76 0.21
C ALA A 81 -6.72 7.88 1.16
N LYS A 82 -5.93 6.82 1.30
CA LYS A 82 -4.70 6.81 2.11
C LYS A 82 -3.66 7.80 1.56
N ARG A 83 -3.49 7.88 0.23
CA ARG A 83 -2.61 8.87 -0.41
C ARG A 83 -3.01 10.31 -0.10
N ARG A 84 -4.30 10.64 -0.25
CA ARG A 84 -4.79 11.98 0.11
C ARG A 84 -4.57 12.30 1.59
N MET A 85 -4.68 11.30 2.46
CA MET A 85 -4.36 11.47 3.87
C MET A 85 -2.88 11.78 4.05
N LEU A 86 -1.97 10.95 3.52
CA LEU A 86 -0.52 11.19 3.62
C LEU A 86 -0.11 12.54 3.01
N ALA A 87 -0.71 12.96 1.90
CA ALA A 87 -0.42 14.26 1.28
C ALA A 87 -0.74 15.46 2.19
N ARG A 88 -1.69 15.34 3.12
CA ARG A 88 -1.98 16.39 4.10
C ARG A 88 -1.00 16.37 5.28
N HIS A 89 -0.39 15.23 5.57
CA HIS A 89 0.46 15.01 6.74
C HIS A 89 1.94 15.00 6.36
N THR A 90 2.62 16.12 6.62
CA THR A 90 4.07 16.24 6.35
C THR A 90 4.83 16.64 7.61
N PRO A 91 6.11 16.20 7.75
CA PRO A 91 6.96 16.63 8.85
C PRO A 91 7.32 18.11 8.69
N HIS A 92 7.28 18.85 9.79
CA HIS A 92 7.62 20.26 9.88
C HIS A 92 8.48 20.51 11.12
N SER A 93 9.59 21.24 10.95
CA SER A 93 10.60 21.45 11.99
C SER A 93 10.36 22.66 12.90
N MET A 94 9.36 23.51 12.59
CA MET A 94 9.08 24.76 13.32
C MET A 94 7.67 24.81 13.93
N GLY A 95 6.99 23.68 14.05
CA GLY A 95 5.64 23.65 14.62
C GLY A 95 5.63 23.46 16.13
N GLN A 96 4.56 23.93 16.77
CA GLN A 96 4.32 23.73 18.20
C GLN A 96 3.70 22.35 18.39
N CYS A 97 4.40 21.46 19.10
CA CYS A 97 3.85 20.16 19.44
C CYS A 97 2.88 20.30 20.62
N THR A 98 1.62 19.95 20.42
CA THR A 98 0.57 20.02 21.45
C THR A 98 0.75 18.98 22.57
N GLU A 99 1.41 17.85 22.26
CA GLU A 99 1.52 16.69 23.15
C GLU A 99 2.95 16.43 23.64
N CYS A 100 3.94 17.22 23.20
CA CYS A 100 5.32 17.02 23.59
C CYS A 100 5.60 17.69 24.94
N GLU A 101 6.17 16.92 25.88
CA GLU A 101 6.45 17.39 27.26
C GLU A 101 7.58 18.44 27.37
N ALA A 102 8.30 18.77 26.29
CA ALA A 102 9.42 19.72 26.31
C ALA A 102 9.41 20.78 25.16
N PRO A 103 9.95 21.99 25.38
CA PRO A 103 10.13 23.00 24.34
C PRO A 103 11.07 22.49 23.25
N HIS A 104 10.57 22.54 22.02
CA HIS A 104 11.00 21.73 20.88
C HIS A 104 12.13 22.40 20.11
N TRP A 105 13.36 21.99 20.38
CA TRP A 105 14.45 22.12 19.42
C TRP A 105 14.79 20.72 18.92
N GLY A 106 14.54 20.43 17.64
CA GLY A 106 14.92 19.15 17.01
C GLY A 106 13.84 18.06 16.93
N VAL A 107 12.61 18.31 17.40
CA VAL A 107 11.47 17.38 17.19
C VAL A 107 10.70 17.78 15.95
N LEU A 108 10.50 16.85 15.02
CA LEU A 108 9.60 17.04 13.88
C LEU A 108 8.15 16.89 14.35
N VAL A 109 7.28 17.79 13.89
CA VAL A 109 5.84 17.70 14.13
C VAL A 109 5.08 17.56 12.82
N CYS A 110 3.87 17.02 12.87
CA CYS A 110 2.99 16.99 11.70
C CYS A 110 2.39 18.38 11.45
N ASN A 111 2.52 18.90 10.23
CA ASN A 111 1.92 20.17 9.83
C ASN A 111 0.37 20.17 9.92
N HIS A 112 -0.27 19.01 9.78
CA HIS A 112 -1.73 18.92 9.81
C HIS A 112 -2.31 18.93 11.23
N CYS A 113 -1.85 18.01 12.07
CA CYS A 113 -2.44 17.78 13.39
C CYS A 113 -1.60 18.34 14.55
N GLN A 114 -0.43 18.92 14.28
CA GLN A 114 0.46 19.53 15.30
C GLN A 114 0.85 18.57 16.44
N ARG A 115 0.97 17.28 16.10
CA ARG A 115 1.46 16.19 16.98
C ARG A 115 2.88 15.79 16.60
N ALA A 116 3.55 15.07 17.49
CA ALA A 116 4.87 14.50 17.21
C ALA A 116 4.84 13.66 15.92
N TRP A 117 5.88 13.80 15.10
CA TRP A 117 6.03 13.04 13.86
C TRP A 117 6.75 11.69 14.11
N PRO A 118 6.34 10.58 13.47
CA PRO A 118 5.12 10.39 12.69
C PRO A 118 3.88 10.46 13.57
N CYS A 119 2.85 11.19 13.13
CA CYS A 119 1.63 11.38 13.90
C CYS A 119 0.71 10.15 13.87
N PRO A 120 -0.27 10.04 14.78
CA PRO A 120 -1.17 8.88 14.88
C PRO A 120 -1.81 8.47 13.56
N ASP A 121 -2.35 9.42 12.79
CA ASP A 121 -2.99 9.11 11.51
C ASP A 121 -2.02 8.42 10.52
N VAL A 122 -0.76 8.88 10.46
CA VAL A 122 0.27 8.25 9.61
C VAL A 122 0.59 6.83 10.10
N ARG A 123 0.62 6.62 11.42
CA ARG A 123 0.80 5.28 12.01
C ARG A 123 -0.40 4.37 11.74
N ASP A 124 -1.62 4.89 11.72
CA ASP A 124 -2.82 4.12 11.40
C ASP A 124 -2.79 3.62 9.94
N VAL A 125 -2.27 4.41 9.00
CA VAL A 125 -2.01 3.93 7.64
C VAL A 125 -0.90 2.88 7.63
N ALA A 126 0.17 3.09 8.40
CA ALA A 126 1.26 2.13 8.53
C ALA A 126 0.83 0.79 9.15
N ALA A 127 -0.21 0.78 9.98
CA ALA A 127 -0.73 -0.42 10.62
C ALA A 127 -1.12 -1.53 9.62
N SER A 128 -1.47 -1.17 8.37
CA SER A 128 -1.74 -2.14 7.30
C SER A 128 -0.49 -2.91 6.82
N TYR A 129 0.71 -2.45 7.19
CA TYR A 129 1.99 -2.96 6.66
C TYR A 129 2.94 -3.45 7.76
N THR A 130 2.48 -3.63 9.01
CA THR A 130 3.33 -3.99 10.16
C THR A 130 4.07 -5.31 9.99
N ASP A 131 3.52 -6.24 9.21
CA ASP A 131 4.13 -7.54 8.94
C ASP A 131 5.14 -7.50 7.78
N HIS A 132 5.33 -6.34 7.15
CA HIS A 132 6.30 -6.19 6.07
C HIS A 132 7.73 -6.25 6.62
N HIS A 133 8.61 -7.02 5.98
CA HIS A 133 9.99 -7.23 6.43
C HIS A 133 10.79 -5.92 6.56
N ASP A 134 10.56 -4.97 5.65
CA ASP A 134 11.19 -3.63 5.68
C ASP A 134 10.42 -2.59 6.53
N PHE A 135 9.51 -3.01 7.42
CA PHE A 135 8.68 -2.07 8.18
C PHE A 135 9.52 -1.15 9.10
N PRO A 136 9.47 0.19 8.93
CA PRO A 136 10.24 1.13 9.73
C PRO A 136 9.88 1.08 11.22
N THR A 137 10.89 1.17 12.09
CA THR A 137 10.66 1.11 13.55
C THR A 137 9.92 2.35 14.05
N GLU A 138 10.12 3.50 13.38
CA GLU A 138 9.49 4.79 13.68
C GLU A 138 7.96 4.78 13.45
N LEU A 139 7.45 3.83 12.67
CA LEU A 139 6.03 3.64 12.38
C LEU A 139 5.34 2.63 13.30
N ARG A 140 6.09 1.99 14.21
CA ARG A 140 5.48 1.08 15.19
C ARG A 140 4.56 1.86 16.14
N PRO A 141 3.41 1.28 16.52
CA PRO A 141 2.46 1.91 17.43
C PRO A 141 3.10 2.26 18.79
#